data_AF-A0A2E1QR87-F1
#
_entry.id   AF-A0A2E1QR87-F1
#
_cell.length_a   1.000
_cell.length_b   1.000
_cell.length_c   1.000
_cell.angle_alpha   90.00
_cell.angle_beta   90.00
_cell.angle_gamma   90.00
#
_symmetry.space_group_name_H-M   'P 1'
#
loop_
_entity.id
_entity.type
_entity.pdbx_description
1 polymer ?
#
loop_
_entity_poly.entity_id
_entity_poly.type
_entity_poly.pdbx_seq_one_letter_code
_entity_poly.pdbx_strand_id
1 'polypeptide(L)'
;MITKAPTAELRDNQTDQDSLPEYDVLDDILYKLIEEEISVKDIIKSGHDKQWVTKIQNLLYISEYKRRQAPPGVKISSKNFGKDRRYPITNNFRDKS
;
A
#
# COMPACT_ATOMS: atom_id res chain seq x y z
N MET A 1 -15.71 -1.30 -19.65
CA MET A 1 -14.57 -1.55 -20.55
C MET A 1 -13.30 -1.54 -19.71
N ILE A 2 -12.60 -2.67 -19.59
CA ILE A 2 -11.39 -2.88 -18.77
C ILE A 2 -10.14 -2.62 -19.64
N THR A 3 -10.12 -1.50 -20.36
CA THR A 3 -9.03 -1.16 -21.30
C THR A 3 -8.32 0.14 -20.97
N LYS A 4 -8.76 0.89 -19.96
CA LYS A 4 -8.09 2.10 -19.51
C LYS A 4 -7.13 1.74 -18.37
N ALA A 5 -5.83 1.98 -18.58
CA ALA A 5 -4.84 1.87 -17.51
C ALA A 5 -5.27 2.78 -16.33
N PRO A 6 -5.15 2.33 -15.07
CA PRO A 6 -5.53 3.15 -13.94
C PRO A 6 -4.58 4.35 -13.87
N THR A 7 -5.14 5.56 -13.87
CA THR A 7 -4.37 6.80 -13.89
C THR A 7 -4.97 7.77 -12.88
N ALA A 8 -4.19 8.22 -11.91
CA ALA A 8 -4.54 9.33 -11.05
C ALA A 8 -4.48 10.63 -11.86
N GLU A 9 -5.60 11.02 -12.48
CA GLU A 9 -5.73 12.24 -13.29
C GLU A 9 -5.57 13.52 -12.44
N LEU A 10 -4.34 13.83 -12.01
CA LEU A 10 -3.97 15.12 -11.42
C LEU A 10 -3.21 16.05 -12.38
N ARG A 11 -2.70 15.52 -13.52
CA ARG A 11 -2.07 16.26 -14.63
C ARG A 11 -2.12 15.45 -15.94
N ASP A 12 -2.14 16.15 -17.08
CA ASP A 12 -2.09 15.52 -18.41
C ASP A 12 -0.84 14.63 -18.56
N ASN A 13 -1.04 13.36 -18.94
CA ASN A 13 -0.03 12.29 -19.10
C ASN A 13 0.63 11.75 -17.82
N GLN A 14 0.10 12.02 -16.62
CA GLN A 14 0.60 11.36 -15.40
C GLN A 14 0.00 9.96 -15.25
N THR A 15 0.83 8.92 -15.39
CA THR A 15 0.46 7.53 -15.10
C THR A 15 1.05 7.08 -13.78
N ASP A 16 0.24 6.48 -12.90
CA ASP A 16 0.69 5.96 -11.60
C ASP A 16 1.82 4.91 -11.75
N GLN A 17 1.86 4.26 -12.92
CA GLN A 17 2.88 3.30 -13.36
C GLN A 17 4.31 3.88 -13.45
N ASP A 18 4.49 5.19 -13.53
CA ASP A 18 5.82 5.80 -13.52
C ASP A 18 6.51 5.67 -12.14
N SER A 19 5.73 5.39 -11.10
CA SER A 19 6.21 5.42 -9.72
C SER A 19 5.83 4.21 -8.88
N LEU A 20 5.01 3.30 -9.39
CA LEU A 20 4.54 2.09 -8.71
C LEU A 20 4.87 0.84 -9.54
N PRO A 21 5.00 -0.34 -8.91
CA PRO A 21 5.12 -1.58 -9.67
C PRO A 21 3.78 -1.92 -10.34
N GLU A 22 3.78 -2.94 -11.20
CA GLU A 22 2.54 -3.52 -11.73
C GLU A 22 1.53 -3.81 -10.62
N TYR A 23 0.24 -3.56 -10.88
CA TYR A 23 -0.81 -3.65 -9.86
C TYR A 23 -0.88 -5.03 -9.20
N ASP A 24 -0.67 -6.10 -9.95
CA ASP A 24 -0.63 -7.46 -9.40
C ASP A 24 0.46 -7.62 -8.33
N VAL A 25 1.63 -6.99 -8.53
CA VAL A 25 2.73 -7.01 -7.57
C VAL A 25 2.44 -6.07 -6.40
N LEU A 26 1.88 -4.90 -6.66
CA LEU A 26 1.48 -3.93 -5.63
C LEU A 26 0.45 -4.53 -4.67
N ASP A 27 -0.59 -5.16 -5.22
CA ASP A 27 -1.70 -5.71 -4.45
C ASP A 27 -1.26 -6.90 -3.60
N ASP A 28 -0.39 -7.78 -4.13
CA ASP A 28 0.16 -8.89 -3.33
C ASP A 28 1.03 -8.39 -2.17
N ILE A 29 1.87 -7.38 -2.40
CA ILE A 29 2.67 -6.76 -1.33
C ILE A 29 1.76 -6.10 -0.29
N LEU A 30 0.73 -5.37 -0.70
CA LEU A 30 -0.23 -4.74 0.21
C LEU A 30 -1.02 -5.77 1.01
N TYR A 31 -1.46 -6.84 0.38
CA TYR A 31 -2.17 -7.94 1.03
C TYR A 31 -1.32 -8.56 2.13
N LYS A 32 -0.06 -8.91 1.83
CA LYS A 32 0.89 -9.46 2.80
C LYS A 32 1.19 -8.50 3.95
N LEU A 33 1.34 -7.20 3.66
CA LEU A 33 1.64 -6.18 4.69
C LEU A 33 0.44 -5.86 5.60
N ILE A 34 -0.78 -5.86 5.06
CA ILE A 34 -1.98 -5.39 5.77
C ILE A 34 -2.74 -6.57 6.35
N GLU A 35 -3.17 -7.50 5.48
CA GLU A 35 -4.06 -8.60 5.86
C GLU A 35 -3.28 -9.68 6.62
N GLU A 36 -2.10 -10.08 6.12
CA GLU A 36 -1.29 -11.14 6.74
C GLU A 36 -0.29 -10.64 7.80
N GLU A 37 -0.05 -9.32 7.88
CA GLU A 37 0.91 -8.70 8.83
C GLU A 37 2.33 -9.28 8.75
N ILE A 38 2.75 -9.70 7.55
CA ILE A 38 4.07 -10.30 7.32
C ILE A 38 5.16 -9.21 7.38
N SER A 39 6.32 -9.56 7.95
CA SER A 39 7.50 -8.69 8.00
C SER A 39 8.05 -8.39 6.60
N VAL A 40 8.71 -7.24 6.43
CA VAL A 40 9.32 -6.88 5.13
C VAL A 40 10.31 -7.94 4.68
N LYS A 41 11.07 -8.50 5.63
CA LYS A 41 12.06 -9.55 5.36
C LYS A 41 11.43 -10.80 4.76
N ASP A 42 10.28 -11.23 5.28
CA ASP A 42 9.64 -12.45 4.81
C ASP A 42 8.91 -12.23 3.49
N ILE A 43 8.38 -11.03 3.23
CA ILE A 43 7.86 -10.65 1.91
C ILE A 43 8.99 -10.68 0.87
N ILE A 44 10.18 -10.18 1.19
CA ILE A 44 11.34 -10.26 0.29
C ILE A 44 11.73 -11.72 0.02
N LYS A 45 11.74 -12.57 1.05
CA LYS A 45 12.00 -14.02 0.88
C LYS A 45 10.97 -14.70 -0.02
N SER A 46 9.73 -14.21 -0.04
CA SER A 46 8.67 -14.75 -0.92
C SER A 46 8.87 -14.41 -2.40
N GLY A 47 9.89 -13.62 -2.75
CA GLY A 47 10.30 -13.37 -4.13
C GLY A 47 10.06 -11.95 -4.63
N HIS A 48 9.58 -11.03 -3.78
CA HIS A 48 9.40 -9.63 -4.17
C HIS A 48 10.71 -8.84 -4.09
N ASP A 49 10.86 -7.87 -5.00
CA ASP A 49 11.99 -6.95 -4.98
C ASP A 49 11.97 -6.10 -3.70
N LYS A 50 13.08 -6.14 -2.98
CA LYS A 50 13.32 -5.31 -1.78
C LYS A 50 13.03 -3.83 -2.02
N GLN A 51 13.40 -3.29 -3.18
CA GLN A 51 13.17 -1.88 -3.50
C GLN A 51 11.67 -1.56 -3.49
N TRP A 52 10.87 -2.41 -4.11
CA TRP A 52 9.43 -2.24 -4.16
C TRP A 52 8.76 -2.44 -2.81
N VAL A 53 9.13 -3.49 -2.07
CA VAL A 53 8.55 -3.76 -0.74
C VAL A 53 8.82 -2.60 0.23
N THR A 54 10.06 -2.12 0.31
CA THR A 54 10.41 -0.99 1.19
C THR A 54 9.71 0.31 0.76
N LYS A 55 9.62 0.57 -0.54
CA LYS A 55 8.93 1.76 -1.08
C LYS A 55 7.44 1.73 -0.75
N ILE A 56 6.77 0.61 -0.99
CA ILE A 56 5.33 0.44 -0.71
C ILE A 56 5.06 0.53 0.78
N GLN A 57 5.88 -0.09 1.64
CA GLN A 57 5.74 0.04 3.09
C GLN A 57 5.82 1.51 3.54
N ASN A 58 6.79 2.27 2.99
CA ASN A 58 6.91 3.69 3.31
C ASN A 58 5.71 4.50 2.81
N LEU A 59 5.25 4.25 1.59
CA LEU A 59 4.03 4.87 1.03
C LEU A 59 2.79 4.56 1.87
N LEU A 60 2.69 3.32 2.37
CA LEU A 60 1.64 2.90 3.27
C LEU A 60 1.69 3.74 4.55
N TYR A 61 2.83 3.89 5.21
CA TYR A 61 2.93 4.68 6.44
C TYR A 61 2.65 6.17 6.24
N ILE A 62 3.22 6.80 5.22
CA ILE A 62 3.00 8.25 5.00
C ILE A 62 1.56 8.56 4.59
N SER A 63 0.82 7.59 4.06
CA SER A 63 -0.57 7.80 3.64
C SER A 63 -1.58 7.65 4.77
N GLU A 64 -1.14 7.37 6.01
CA GLU A 64 -2.03 7.20 7.17
C GLU A 64 -2.83 8.47 7.47
N TYR A 65 -2.23 9.66 7.35
CA TYR A 65 -2.95 10.91 7.57
C TYR A 65 -4.11 11.10 6.60
N LYS A 66 -3.94 10.70 5.33
CA LYS A 66 -5.00 10.78 4.31
C LYS A 66 -6.14 9.84 4.65
N ARG A 67 -5.83 8.61 5.07
CA ARG A 67 -6.84 7.61 5.47
C ARG A 67 -7.65 8.04 6.67
N ARG A 68 -7.03 8.75 7.63
CA ARG A 68 -7.74 9.24 8.82
C ARG A 68 -8.78 10.32 8.51
N GLN A 69 -8.61 11.04 7.39
CA GLN A 69 -9.54 12.05 6.90
C GLN A 69 -10.61 11.47 5.95
N ALA A 70 -10.48 10.20 5.55
CA ALA A 70 -11.44 9.56 4.65
C ALA A 70 -12.79 9.34 5.34
N PRO A 71 -13.91 9.49 4.61
CA PRO A 71 -15.23 9.15 5.14
C PRO A 71 -15.32 7.65 5.47
N PRO A 72 -16.21 7.25 6.40
CA PRO A 72 -16.43 5.85 6.69
C PRO A 72 -16.92 5.09 5.44
N GLY A 73 -16.29 3.95 5.15
CA GLY A 73 -16.63 3.07 4.03
C GLY A 73 -17.04 1.67 4.49
N VAL A 74 -17.70 0.92 3.60
CA VAL A 74 -18.15 -0.46 3.87
C VAL A 74 -16.94 -1.41 3.85
N LYS A 75 -16.84 -2.29 4.85
CA LYS A 75 -15.78 -3.30 4.94
C LYS A 75 -16.09 -4.47 4.00
N ILE A 76 -15.15 -4.78 3.10
CA ILE A 76 -15.26 -5.90 2.15
C ILE A 76 -14.17 -6.98 2.32
N SER A 77 -13.07 -6.66 3.01
CA SER A 77 -11.95 -7.59 3.29
C SER A 77 -11.86 -7.93 4.79
N SER A 78 -10.91 -8.80 5.17
CA SER A 78 -10.71 -9.23 6.56
C SER A 78 -10.27 -8.11 7.50
N LYS A 79 -9.50 -7.13 7.03
CA LYS A 79 -9.09 -5.95 7.80
C LYS A 79 -9.44 -4.66 7.09
N ASN A 80 -10.05 -3.73 7.82
CA ASN A 80 -10.31 -2.38 7.32
C ASN A 80 -9.27 -1.36 7.79
N PHE A 81 -9.10 -0.32 6.97
CA PHE A 81 -8.42 0.91 7.37
C PHE A 81 -9.35 1.73 8.27
N GLY A 82 -9.34 1.42 9.57
CA GLY A 82 -10.19 2.07 10.55
C GLY A 82 -10.13 1.40 11.91
N LYS A 83 -11.19 0.65 12.25
CA LYS A 83 -11.30 0.01 13.56
C LYS A 83 -10.25 -1.09 13.74
N ASP A 84 -9.96 -1.83 12.67
CA ASP A 84 -9.14 -3.06 12.70
C ASP A 84 -7.64 -2.76 12.58
N ARG A 85 -7.26 -1.68 11.87
CA ARG A 85 -5.86 -1.26 11.73
C ARG A 85 -5.64 0.14 12.32
N ARG A 86 -5.15 0.20 13.57
CA ARG A 86 -4.89 1.46 14.29
C ARG A 86 -3.41 1.80 14.30
N TYR A 87 -2.98 2.66 13.37
CA TYR A 87 -1.60 3.14 13.30
C TYR A 87 -1.50 4.63 13.67
N PRO A 88 -0.41 5.06 14.32
CA PRO A 88 -0.18 6.48 14.57
C PRO A 88 0.11 7.22 13.26
N ILE A 89 -0.37 8.47 13.16
CA ILE A 89 -0.08 9.35 12.01
C ILE A 89 1.42 9.69 11.98
N THR A 90 1.97 10.11 13.12
CA THR A 90 3.40 10.35 13.27
C THR A 90 4.08 9.03 13.62
N ASN A 91 4.67 8.39 12.61
CA ASN A 91 5.33 7.09 12.76
C ASN A 91 6.71 7.06 12.09
N ASN A 92 7.78 6.93 12.89
CA ASN A 92 9.14 6.75 12.40
C ASN A 92 9.62 5.28 12.45
N PHE A 93 8.73 4.34 12.77
CA PHE A 93 9.06 2.92 12.66
C PHE A 93 9.33 2.57 11.20
N ARG A 94 10.48 1.95 10.93
CA ARG A 94 10.85 1.42 9.63
C ARG A 94 11.45 0.05 9.87
N ASP A 95 10.84 -0.96 9.29
CA ASP A 95 11.37 -2.32 9.34
C ASP A 95 12.61 -2.38 8.42
N LYS A 96 13.80 -2.39 9.02
CA LYS A 96 15.09 -2.34 8.32
C LYS A 96 15.69 -3.74 8.07
N SER A 97 14.88 -4.79 8.23
CA SER A 97 15.30 -6.18 8.21
C SER A 97 15.86 -6.69 6.88
#